data_AF-A0AAE6NKU5-F1
#
_entry.id   AF-A0AAE6NKU5-F1
#
_cell.length_a   1.000
_cell.length_b   1.000
_cell.length_c   1.000
_cell.angle_alpha   90.00
_cell.angle_beta   90.00
_cell.angle_gamma   90.00
#
_symmetry.space_group_name_H-M   'P 1'
#
loop_
_entity.id
_entity.type
_entity.pdbx_description
1 polymer ?
#
loop_
_entity_poly.entity_id
_entity_poly.type
_entity_poly.pdbx_seq_one_letter_code
_entity_poly.pdbx_strand_id
1 'polypeptide(L)' 'MKRQTAMQGPVYVMVPESPPEPAEGCDVCDALVRQRREAQARGDRSAVSDCNVELAAHTKQRKPRRRE' A
#
# COMPACT_ATOMS: atom_id res chain seq x y z
N MET A 1 -31.18 0.44 37.91
CA MET A 1 -30.44 -0.33 36.88
C MET A 1 -29.02 0.22 36.75
N LYS A 2 -27.97 -0.58 36.96
CA LYS A 2 -26.59 -0.17 36.69
C LYS A 2 -26.23 -0.63 35.27
N ARG A 3 -25.83 0.31 34.39
CA ARG A 3 -25.27 -0.02 33.07
C ARG A 3 -23.87 -0.58 33.26
N GLN A 4 -23.63 -1.79 32.78
CA GLN A 4 -22.32 -2.42 32.78
C GLN A 4 -21.80 -2.47 31.35
N THR A 5 -20.63 -1.90 31.11
CA THR A 5 -19.93 -2.00 29.82
C THR A 5 -19.06 -3.25 29.87
N ALA A 6 -19.40 -4.27 29.09
CA ALA A 6 -18.57 -5.45 28.91
C ALA A 6 -17.71 -5.28 27.65
N MET A 7 -16.43 -5.68 27.72
CA MET A 7 -15.59 -5.75 26.54
C MET A 7 -16.17 -6.79 25.59
N GLN A 8 -16.46 -6.40 24.35
CA GLN A 8 -16.87 -7.34 23.31
C GLN A 8 -15.67 -8.21 22.89
N GLY A 9 -15.97 -9.40 22.35
CA GLY A 9 -14.95 -10.30 21.83
C GLY A 9 -14.11 -9.68 20.71
N PRO A 10 -12.98 -10.30 20.36
CA PRO A 10 -12.09 -9.79 19.32
C PRO A 10 -12.78 -9.72 17.96
N VAL A 11 -12.52 -8.65 17.22
CA VAL A 11 -12.96 -8.50 15.83
C VAL A 11 -11.91 -9.12 14.91
N TYR A 12 -12.35 -9.95 13.99
CA TYR A 12 -11.48 -10.54 12.98
C TYR A 12 -11.27 -9.53 11.84
N VAL A 13 -10.00 -9.22 11.56
CA VAL A 13 -9.59 -8.37 10.45
C VAL A 13 -8.78 -9.18 9.44
N MET A 14 -8.94 -8.84 8.17
CA MET A 14 -8.17 -9.45 7.07
C MET A 14 -6.72 -8.99 7.13
N VAL A 15 -5.81 -9.85 6.66
CA VAL A 15 -4.41 -9.48 6.47
C VAL A 15 -4.30 -8.45 5.34
N PRO A 16 -3.54 -7.36 5.51
CA PRO A 16 -3.31 -6.40 4.43
C PRO A 16 -2.67 -7.04 3.21
N GLU A 17 -3.01 -6.54 2.03
CA GLU A 17 -2.39 -6.98 0.78
C GLU A 17 -0.89 -6.66 0.74
N SER A 18 -0.14 -7.46 -0.02
CA SER A 18 1.27 -7.21 -0.27
C SER A 18 1.50 -5.85 -0.94
N PRO A 19 2.65 -5.20 -0.68
CA PRO A 19 2.99 -3.96 -1.36
C PRO A 19 2.97 -4.11 -2.89
N PRO A 20 2.58 -3.07 -3.63
CA PRO A 20 2.52 -3.12 -5.08
C PRO A 20 3.90 -3.36 -5.69
N GLU A 21 3.88 -4.05 -6.84
CA GLU A 21 5.05 -4.34 -7.67
C GLU A 21 5.22 -3.28 -8.77
N PRO A 22 6.46 -2.98 -9.17
CA PRO A 22 6.73 -2.08 -10.29
C PRO A 22 6.30 -2.70 -11.62
N ALA A 23 5.90 -1.86 -12.58
CA ALA A 23 5.74 -2.30 -13.95
C ALA A 23 7.11 -2.53 -14.61
N GLU A 24 7.25 -3.60 -15.38
CA GLU A 24 8.49 -3.90 -16.12
C GLU A 24 8.87 -2.75 -17.07
N GLY A 25 10.15 -2.39 -17.07
CA GLY A 25 10.73 -1.37 -17.95
C GLY A 25 10.20 0.04 -17.72
N CYS A 26 9.71 0.35 -16.51
CA CYS A 26 9.18 1.68 -16.19
C CYS A 26 10.09 2.41 -15.20
N ASP A 27 10.82 3.41 -15.71
CA ASP A 27 11.76 4.21 -14.91
C ASP A 27 11.09 4.91 -13.71
N VAL A 28 9.83 5.31 -13.85
CA VAL A 28 9.04 5.91 -12.75
C VAL A 28 8.79 4.89 -11.64
N CYS A 29 8.40 3.67 -12.00
CA CYS A 29 8.20 2.60 -11.02
C CYS A 29 9.51 2.26 -10.30
N ASP A 30 10.62 2.21 -11.04
CA ASP A 30 11.94 1.92 -10.46
C ASP A 30 12.39 3.03 -9.51
N ALA A 31 12.17 4.29 -9.86
CA ALA A 31 12.44 5.43 -8.98
C ALA A 31 11.60 5.35 -7.69
N LEU A 32 10.31 5.05 -7.78
CA LEU A 32 9.43 4.87 -6.62
C LEU A 32 9.87 3.70 -5.73
N VAL A 33 10.33 2.59 -6.32
CA VAL A 33 10.87 1.45 -5.55
C VAL A 33 12.14 1.84 -4.80
N ARG A 34 13.03 2.64 -5.41
CA ARG A 34 14.25 3.15 -4.73
C ARG A 34 13.88 4.07 -3.57
N GLN A 35 13.00 5.04 -3.80
CA GLN A 35 12.51 5.95 -2.74
C GLN A 35 11.84 5.20 -1.60
N ARG A 36 11.05 4.17 -1.90
CA ARG A 36 10.42 3.29 -0.90
C ARG A 36 11.47 2.58 -0.04
N ARG A 37 12.55 2.07 -0.64
CA ARG A 37 13.64 1.40 0.10
C ARG A 37 14.39 2.37 1.02
N GLU A 38 14.67 3.57 0.54
CA GLU A 38 15.28 4.64 1.35
C GLU A 38 14.38 5.06 2.51
N ALA A 39 13.07 5.18 2.26
CA ALA A 39 12.06 5.47 3.28
C ALA A 39 11.99 4.38 4.35
N GLN A 40 12.09 3.12 3.94
CA GLN A 40 12.15 2.00 4.86
C GLN A 40 13.43 2.02 5.70
N ALA A 41 14.58 2.33 5.11
CA ALA A 41 15.86 2.42 5.80
C ALA A 41 15.88 3.53 6.86
N ARG A 42 15.23 4.67 6.60
CA ARG A 42 15.10 5.77 7.57
C ARG A 42 13.96 5.57 8.61
N GLY A 43 13.18 4.51 8.49
CA GLY A 43 12.04 4.24 9.38
C GLY A 43 10.79 5.09 9.12
N ASP A 44 10.74 5.81 7.99
CA ASP A 44 9.64 6.69 7.62
C ASP A 44 8.51 5.89 6.95
N ARG A 45 7.60 5.37 7.79
CA ARG A 45 6.48 4.53 7.35
C ARG A 45 5.45 5.31 6.54
N SER A 46 5.29 6.61 6.77
CA SER A 46 4.37 7.45 5.99
C SER A 46 4.82 7.52 4.55
N ALA A 47 6.09 7.86 4.30
CA ALA A 47 6.60 7.94 2.95
C ALA A 47 6.68 6.57 2.24
N VAL A 48 6.88 5.46 2.98
CA VAL A 48 6.74 4.10 2.42
C VAL A 48 5.32 3.88 1.90
N SER A 49 4.31 4.31 2.66
CA SER A 49 2.91 4.20 2.26
C SER A 49 2.62 5.07 1.03
N ASP A 50 3.11 6.31 1.01
CA ASP A 50 2.93 7.21 -0.14
C ASP A 50 3.54 6.61 -1.41
N CYS A 51 4.75 6.07 -1.34
CA CYS A 51 5.38 5.38 -2.47
C CYS A 51 4.56 4.17 -2.95
N ASN A 52 3.93 3.43 -2.04
CA ASN A 52 3.06 2.31 -2.41
C ASN A 52 1.79 2.80 -3.13
N VAL A 53 1.16 3.87 -2.64
CA VAL A 53 -0.04 4.44 -3.27
C VAL A 53 0.30 4.93 -4.68
N GLU A 54 1.40 5.66 -4.85
CA GLU A 54 1.86 6.15 -6.16
C GLU A 54 2.19 5.02 -7.13
N LEU A 55 2.87 3.97 -6.66
CA LEU A 55 3.20 2.81 -7.49
C LEU A 55 1.93 2.06 -7.94
N ALA A 56 0.96 1.90 -7.05
CA ALA A 56 -0.34 1.30 -7.38
C ALA A 56 -1.14 2.16 -8.37
N ALA A 57 -1.12 3.48 -8.22
CA ALA A 57 -1.81 4.40 -9.12
C ALA A 57 -1.18 4.37 -10.52
N HIS A 58 0.14 4.43 -10.61
CA HIS A 58 0.86 4.48 -11.87
C HIS A 58 0.70 3.18 -12.68
N THR A 59 0.83 2.02 -12.02
CA THR A 59 0.63 0.70 -12.66
C THR A 59 -0.80 0.54 -13.19
N LYS A 60 -1.81 1.01 -12.44
CA LYS A 60 -3.22 0.99 -12.89
C LYS A 60 -3.45 1.87 -14.12
N GLN A 61 -2.82 3.03 -14.19
CA GLN A 61 -2.95 3.94 -15.35
C GLN A 61 -2.26 3.40 -16.62
N ARG A 62 -1.20 2.59 -16.49
CA ARG A 62 -0.50 1.97 -17.63
C ARG A 62 -1.14 0.69 -18.16
N LYS A 63 -2.06 0.04 -17.44
CA LYS A 63 -2.74 -1.15 -17.98
C LYS A 63 -3.54 -0.75 -19.23
N PRO A 64 -3.35 -1.40 -20.40
CA PRO A 64 -4.19 -1.12 -21.56
C PRO A 64 -5.64 -1.34 -21.15
N ARG A 65 -6.51 -0.37 -21.45
CA ARG A 65 -7.96 -0.55 -21.24
C ARG A 65 -8.36 -1.80 -22.01
N ARG A 66 -8.70 -2.87 -21.32
CA ARG A 66 -9.29 -4.06 -21.93
C ARG A 66 -10.59 -3.58 -22.59
N ARG A 67 -10.58 -3.38 -23.91
CA ARG A 67 -11.80 -3.20 -24.70
C ARG A 67 -12.46 -4.58 -24.74
N GLU A 68 -13.58 -4.70 -24.03
CA GLU A 68 -14.59 -5.74 -24.32
C GLU A 68 -15.34 -5.40 -25.61
#